data_AF-D7JGI5-F1
#
_entry.id   AF-D7JGI5-F1
#
_cell.length_a   1.000
_cell.length_b   1.000
_cell.length_c   1.000
_cell.angle_alpha   90.00
_cell.angle_beta   90.00
_cell.angle_gamma   90.00
#
_symmetry.space_group_name_H-M   'P 1'
#
loop_
_entity.id
_entity.type
_entity.pdbx_description
1 polymer ?
#
loop_
_entity_poly.entity_id
_entity_poly.type
_entity_poly.pdbx_seq_one_letter_code
_entity_poly.pdbx_strand_id
1 'polypeptide(L)'
;MIKRTLYFGSPTYLSLKKEQLVIQLPEVVKNDSLPDTFKAEAVRTIPIEDIGIVILDNKQITITHGVIEKLLANNCALITCN
;
A
#
# COMPACT_ATOMS: atom_id res chain seq x y z
N MET A 1 -6.89 -14.34 -14.93
CA MET A 1 -7.16 -13.38 -13.85
C MET A 1 -6.90 -11.98 -14.34
N ILE A 2 -7.79 -11.03 -14.04
CA ILE A 2 -7.57 -9.60 -14.34
C ILE A 2 -6.78 -9.02 -13.18
N LYS A 3 -5.53 -8.61 -13.42
CA LYS A 3 -4.73 -7.92 -12.42
C LYS A 3 -5.18 -6.46 -12.29
N ARG A 4 -5.08 -5.92 -11.08
CA ARG A 4 -5.47 -4.55 -10.73
C ARG A 4 -4.30 -3.60 -10.89
N THR A 5 -4.61 -2.36 -11.28
CA THR A 5 -3.69 -1.22 -11.22
C THR A 5 -4.00 -0.43 -9.95
N LEU A 6 -2.98 -0.20 -9.13
CA LEU A 6 -3.07 0.64 -7.94
C LEU A 6 -2.33 1.95 -8.19
N TYR A 7 -2.98 3.06 -7.88
CA TYR A 7 -2.42 4.39 -7.97
C TYR A 7 -2.42 5.03 -6.58
N PHE A 8 -1.26 5.49 -6.15
CA PHE A 8 -1.08 6.16 -4.86
C PHE A 8 -0.67 7.62 -5.11
N GLY A 9 -1.65 8.52 -5.13
CA GLY A 9 -1.45 9.97 -5.30
C GLY A 9 -1.46 10.78 -4.00
N SER A 10 -1.69 10.13 -2.85
CA SER A 10 -1.73 10.75 -1.53
C SER A 10 -0.70 10.12 -0.59
N PRO A 11 -0.30 10.81 0.50
CA PRO A 11 0.53 10.22 1.54
C PRO A 11 -0.04 8.87 1.98
N THR A 12 0.77 7.83 1.95
CA THR A 12 0.32 6.45 2.19
C THR A 12 1.46 5.61 2.76
N TYR A 13 1.16 4.73 3.71
CA TYR A 13 2.06 3.69 4.19
C TYR A 13 1.67 2.34 3.60
N LEU A 14 2.63 1.70 2.94
CA LEU A 14 2.50 0.41 2.27
C LEU A 14 3.38 -0.61 2.99
N SER A 15 2.75 -1.64 3.54
CA SER A 15 3.45 -2.74 4.22
C SER A 15 2.88 -4.10 3.79
N LEU A 16 3.55 -5.18 4.18
CA LEU A 16 3.16 -6.54 3.83
C LEU A 16 2.70 -7.29 5.08
N LYS A 17 1.56 -7.97 4.99
CA LYS A 17 1.12 -8.90 6.04
C LYS A 17 0.38 -10.08 5.42
N LYS A 18 0.87 -11.30 5.66
CA LYS A 18 0.24 -12.54 5.16
C LYS A 18 -0.04 -12.52 3.64
N GLU A 19 0.95 -12.14 2.84
CA GLU A 19 0.83 -11.99 1.37
C GLU A 19 -0.23 -10.97 0.91
N GLN A 20 -0.67 -10.08 1.81
CA GLN A 20 -1.54 -8.95 1.51
C GLN A 20 -0.72 -7.67 1.55
N LEU A 21 -0.91 -6.82 0.54
CA LEU A 21 -0.53 -5.41 0.61
C LEU A 21 -1.45 -4.72 1.61
N VAL A 22 -0.87 -4.18 2.67
CA VAL A 22 -1.55 -3.39 3.69
C VAL A 22 -1.35 -1.91 3.38
N ILE A 23 -2.46 -1.19 3.30
CA ILE A 23 -2.52 0.23 2.96
C ILE A 23 -3.05 0.99 4.17
N GLN A 24 -2.28 1.96 4.64
CA GLN A 24 -2.65 2.82 5.77
C GLN A 24 -2.42 4.29 5.41
N LEU A 25 -3.31 5.15 5.87
CA LEU A 25 -3.21 6.59 5.66
C LEU A 25 -2.47 7.25 6.84
N PRO A 26 -1.41 8.03 6.59
CA PRO A 26 -0.64 8.70 7.65
C PRO A 26 -1.50 9.55 8.59
N GLU A 27 -2.49 10.25 8.06
CA GLU A 27 -3.43 11.10 8.80
C GLU A 27 -4.32 10.31 9.78
N VAL A 28 -4.55 9.02 9.52
CA VAL A 28 -5.30 8.15 10.44
C VAL A 28 -4.38 7.53 11.47
N VAL A 29 -3.23 7.00 11.03
CA VAL A 29 -2.28 6.29 11.91
C VAL A 29 -1.69 7.24 12.96
N LYS A 30 -1.31 8.46 12.56
CA LYS A 30 -0.64 9.45 13.42
C LYS A 30 -1.59 10.27 14.30
N ASN A 31 -2.90 10.08 14.18
CA ASN A 31 -3.85 10.87 14.94
C ASN A 31 -4.12 10.24 16.31
N ASP A 32 -3.58 10.84 17.36
CA ASP A 32 -3.73 10.33 18.74
C ASP A 32 -5.13 10.55 19.32
N SER A 33 -5.96 11.39 18.69
CA SER A 33 -7.34 11.62 19.12
C SER A 33 -8.32 10.58 18.56
N LEU A 34 -7.89 9.77 17.58
CA LEU A 34 -8.72 8.70 17.01
C LEU A 34 -8.57 7.40 17.81
N PRO A 35 -9.68 6.72 18.15
CA PRO A 35 -9.62 5.40 18.79
C PRO A 35 -8.88 4.36 17.94
N ASP A 36 -8.19 3.42 18.59
CA ASP A 36 -7.44 2.36 17.90
C ASP A 36 -8.33 1.46 17.04
N THR A 37 -9.60 1.27 17.45
CA THR A 37 -10.60 0.54 16.67
C THR A 37 -10.85 1.20 15.31
N PHE A 38 -10.96 2.53 15.29
CA PHE A 38 -11.14 3.28 14.05
C PHE A 38 -9.90 3.20 13.16
N LYS A 39 -8.71 3.27 13.75
CA LYS A 39 -7.45 3.10 13.01
C LYS A 39 -7.35 1.73 12.36
N ALA A 40 -7.82 0.68 13.04
CA ALA A 40 -7.84 -0.68 12.51
C ALA A 40 -8.84 -0.84 11.34
N GLU A 41 -10.02 -0.26 11.44
CA GLU A 41 -11.05 -0.29 10.38
C GLU A 41 -10.63 0.48 9.12
N ALA A 42 -9.81 1.53 9.28
CA ALA A 42 -9.28 2.29 8.16
C ALA A 42 -8.20 1.55 7.35
N VAL A 43 -7.67 0.44 7.86
CA VAL A 43 -6.66 -0.35 7.16
C VAL A 43 -7.31 -1.11 6.01
N ARG A 44 -6.78 -0.90 4.80
CA ARG A 44 -7.20 -1.68 3.62
C ARG A 44 -6.16 -2.70 3.25
N THR A 45 -6.63 -3.86 2.78
CA THR A 45 -5.74 -4.95 2.32
C THR A 45 -6.11 -5.40 0.90
N ILE A 46 -5.10 -5.73 0.10
CA ILE A 46 -5.25 -6.26 -1.25
C ILE A 46 -4.30 -7.47 -1.39
N PRO A 47 -4.76 -8.62 -1.90
CA PRO A 47 -3.86 -9.74 -2.20
C PRO A 47 -2.77 -9.31 -3.18
N ILE A 48 -1.51 -9.65 -2.90
CA ILE A 48 -0.40 -9.15 -3.71
C ILE A 48 -0.38 -9.74 -5.13
N GLU A 49 -0.89 -10.97 -5.27
CA GLU A 49 -1.04 -11.70 -6.54
C GLU A 49 -2.03 -11.03 -7.51
N ASP A 50 -3.00 -10.29 -6.97
CA ASP A 50 -4.01 -9.56 -7.75
C ASP A 50 -3.47 -8.25 -8.32
N ILE A 51 -2.25 -7.85 -7.98
CA ILE A 51 -1.67 -6.55 -8.34
C ILE A 51 -0.77 -6.71 -9.57
N GLY A 52 -1.08 -5.95 -10.63
CA GLY A 52 -0.32 -5.96 -11.88
C GLY A 52 0.55 -4.72 -12.04
N ILE A 53 0.06 -3.57 -11.60
CA ILE A 53 0.77 -2.29 -11.71
C ILE A 53 0.57 -1.49 -10.43
N VAL A 54 1.65 -0.91 -9.92
CA VAL A 54 1.64 0.05 -8.81
C VAL A 54 2.30 1.33 -9.27
N ILE A 55 1.59 2.44 -9.15
CA ILE A 55 2.08 3.79 -9.45
C ILE A 55 2.21 4.55 -8.14
N LEU A 56 3.44 4.97 -7.82
CA LEU A 56 3.80 5.76 -6.66
C LEU A 56 3.96 7.22 -7.10
N ASP A 57 2.93 8.04 -6.91
CA ASP A 57 2.84 9.42 -7.39
C ASP A 57 2.61 10.42 -6.25
N ASN A 58 3.36 10.24 -5.17
CA ASN A 58 3.39 11.17 -4.06
C ASN A 58 4.71 11.04 -3.29
N LYS A 59 5.33 12.17 -2.95
CA LYS A 59 6.63 12.22 -2.25
C LYS A 59 6.58 11.68 -0.83
N GLN A 60 5.40 11.57 -0.24
CA GLN A 60 5.17 11.11 1.13
C GLN A 60 4.62 9.67 1.18
N ILE A 61 5.01 8.83 0.22
CA ILE A 61 4.73 7.39 0.28
C ILE A 61 5.85 6.69 1.03
N THR A 62 5.49 5.92 2.05
CA THR A 62 6.41 4.99 2.71
C THR A 62 6.08 3.58 2.24
N ILE A 63 7.06 2.86 1.72
CA ILE A 63 6.91 1.48 1.27
C ILE A 63 8.01 0.62 1.88
N THR A 64 7.66 -0.55 2.41
CA THR A 64 8.66 -1.48 2.95
C THR A 64 9.31 -2.31 1.84
N HIS A 65 10.58 -2.71 2.04
CA HIS A 65 11.27 -3.59 1.09
C HIS A 65 10.54 -4.92 0.86
N GLY A 66 9.87 -5.48 1.88
CA GLY A 66 9.10 -6.72 1.72
C GLY A 66 7.91 -6.58 0.75
N VAL A 67 7.30 -5.38 0.65
CA VAL A 67 6.28 -5.11 -0.37
C VAL A 67 6.91 -5.09 -1.76
N ILE A 68 8.04 -4.39 -1.93
CA ILE A 68 8.74 -4.28 -3.21
C ILE A 68 9.15 -5.68 -3.70
N GLU A 69 9.77 -6.48 -2.84
CA GLU A 69 10.19 -7.85 -3.13
C GLU A 69 9.02 -8.70 -3.64
N LYS A 70 7.89 -8.69 -2.93
CA LYS A 70 6.73 -9.51 -3.28
C LYS A 70 5.97 -9.01 -4.50
N LEU A 71 5.90 -7.70 -4.73
CA LEU A 71 5.36 -7.14 -5.97
C LEU A 71 6.18 -7.61 -7.17
N LEU A 72 7.51 -7.49 -7.09
CA LEU A 72 8.41 -7.92 -8.17
C LEU A 72 8.35 -9.44 -8.41
N ALA A 73 8.29 -10.25 -7.35
CA ALA A 73 8.14 -11.70 -7.44
C ALA A 73 6.82 -12.12 -8.12
N ASN A 74 5.79 -11.28 -8.06
CA ASN A 74 4.51 -11.48 -8.75
C ASN A 74 4.43 -10.78 -10.12
N ASN A 75 5.57 -10.38 -10.70
CA ASN A 75 5.66 -9.66 -11.98
C ASN A 75 4.83 -8.36 -12.01
N CYS A 76 4.67 -7.68 -10.86
CA CYS A 76 4.04 -6.38 -10.82
C CYS A 76 5.01 -5.30 -11.34
N ALA A 77 4.52 -4.42 -12.21
CA ALA A 77 5.24 -3.22 -12.60
C ALA A 77 5.14 -2.17 -11.49
N LEU A 78 6.28 -1.78 -10.91
CA LEU A 78 6.37 -0.72 -9.93
C LEU A 78 6.91 0.56 -10.60
N ILE A 79 6.10 1.61 -10.61
CA ILE A 79 6.38 2.89 -11.28
C ILE A 79 6.49 3.98 -10.22
N THR A 80 7.58 4.74 -10.24
CA THR A 80 7.79 5.91 -9.37
C THR A 80 7.71 7.19 -10.19
N CYS A 81 6.92 8.16 -9.75
CA CYS A 81 6.79 9.48 -10.39
C CYS A 81 7.63 10.56 -9.66
N ASN A 82 7.79 11.73 -10.30
CA ASN A 82 8.64 12.86 -9.86
C ASN A 82 7.96 13.86 -8.92
#